data_AF-A0AAW8DS12-F1
#
_entry.id   AF-A0AAW8DS12-F1
#
_cell.length_a   1.000
_cell.length_b   1.000
_cell.length_c   1.000
_cell.angle_alpha   90.00
_cell.angle_beta   90.00
_cell.angle_gamma   90.00
#
_symmetry.space_group_name_H-M   'P 1'
#
loop_
_entity.id
_entity.type
_entity.pdbx_description
1 polymer ?
#
loop_
_entity_poly.entity_id
_entity_poly.type
_entity_poly.pdbx_seq_one_letter_code
_entity_poly.pdbx_strand_id
1 'polypeptide(L)'
;MNLDTDGLAVIESSSLDGVVASHVIEHVANPLGVIAEFGRALRFGGKLLLVVPDRHQTFDAPRRATPFSTVLAKQREKTTEVDEASIRDFCQAIYGQPPIHPPKVREWHDPTKLDADRLALHRRRSIHVHVWSPEEFASLIVCSMLDGSTAWRLESMYFSDHFPDRTADEFAFVLEKVPLASPNKLGRQFVDAWCHSVLDDTAVDSVRLARFEEALRRDCAEAAINSLPLQLFAAKHAALGMAAAQDRNTSLEVELKRAQIRAAEAIARAKALELSTSWKVTAPLRAVRRLFR
;
A
#
# COMPACT_ATOMS: atom_id res chain seq x y z
N MET A 1 13.03 19.84 -20.94
CA MET A 1 13.68 19.59 -19.64
C MET A 1 13.49 18.12 -19.35
N ASN A 2 14.57 17.37 -19.36
CA ASN A 2 14.60 15.97 -18.98
C ASN A 2 14.93 15.88 -17.49
N LEU A 3 14.05 15.30 -16.67
CA LEU A 3 14.26 15.21 -15.22
C LEU A 3 15.48 14.35 -14.86
N ASP A 4 15.83 13.36 -15.68
CA ASP A 4 16.95 12.47 -15.40
C ASP A 4 18.31 13.13 -15.63
N THR A 5 18.41 14.09 -16.57
CA THR A 5 19.68 14.76 -16.91
C THR A 5 19.72 16.21 -16.46
N ASP A 6 18.63 16.95 -16.65
CA ASP A 6 18.55 18.39 -16.44
C ASP A 6 17.96 18.73 -15.06
N GLY A 7 17.25 17.79 -14.43
CA GLY A 7 16.50 18.03 -13.20
C GLY A 7 15.56 19.23 -13.36
N LEU A 8 15.58 20.14 -12.37
CA LEU A 8 14.91 21.44 -12.45
C LEU A 8 15.93 22.59 -12.54
N ALA A 9 17.08 22.39 -13.20
CA ALA A 9 18.20 23.34 -13.15
C ALA A 9 17.85 24.78 -13.59
N VAL A 10 16.85 24.95 -14.46
CA VAL A 10 16.36 26.27 -14.91
C VAL A 10 15.55 27.02 -13.86
N ILE A 11 15.10 26.32 -12.82
CA ILE A 11 14.32 26.88 -11.71
C ILE A 11 15.26 27.22 -10.57
N GLU A 12 15.23 28.49 -10.15
CA GLU A 12 16.04 28.97 -9.03
C GLU A 12 15.66 28.26 -7.73
N SER A 13 16.66 28.07 -6.87
CA SER A 13 16.45 27.47 -5.55
C SER A 13 15.53 28.35 -4.71
N SER A 14 14.58 27.74 -3.99
CA SER A 14 13.62 28.43 -3.11
C SER A 14 12.76 29.50 -3.78
N SER A 15 12.46 29.35 -5.07
CA SER A 15 11.64 30.28 -5.85
C SER A 15 10.15 29.91 -5.88
N LEU A 16 9.81 28.64 -5.68
CA LEU A 16 8.44 28.14 -5.82
C LEU A 16 7.69 28.04 -4.49
N ASP A 17 6.39 28.32 -4.53
CA ASP A 17 5.42 28.01 -3.46
C ASP A 17 4.95 26.55 -3.50
N GLY A 18 4.90 25.96 -4.69
CA GLY A 18 4.31 24.66 -4.90
C GLY A 18 4.94 23.91 -6.08
N VAL A 19 5.02 22.59 -5.94
CA VAL A 19 5.37 21.65 -7.02
C VAL A 19 4.32 20.55 -7.03
N VAL A 20 3.81 20.22 -8.22
CA VAL A 20 2.93 19.07 -8.43
C VAL A 20 3.65 18.09 -9.34
N ALA A 21 3.80 16.86 -8.87
CA ALA A 21 4.34 15.75 -9.65
C ALA A 21 3.34 14.61 -9.58
N SER A 22 2.68 14.34 -10.71
CA SER A 22 1.65 13.32 -10.83
C SER A 22 2.04 12.32 -11.89
N HIS A 23 2.22 11.06 -11.49
CA HIS A 23 2.72 9.97 -12.33
C HIS A 23 4.06 10.35 -13.01
N VAL A 24 5.08 10.56 -12.18
CA VAL A 24 6.42 11.03 -12.59
C VAL A 24 7.51 10.20 -11.92
N ILE A 25 7.46 10.05 -10.60
CA ILE A 25 8.55 9.50 -9.81
C ILE A 25 8.81 8.02 -10.09
N GLU A 26 7.80 7.28 -10.54
CA GLU A 26 7.88 5.88 -10.95
C GLU A 26 8.63 5.67 -12.28
N HIS A 27 8.80 6.73 -13.07
CA HIS A 27 9.41 6.70 -14.40
C HIS A 27 10.88 7.12 -14.41
N VAL A 28 11.30 7.96 -13.45
CA VAL A 28 12.64 8.56 -13.44
C VAL A 28 13.71 7.57 -13.00
N ALA A 29 14.92 7.71 -13.53
CA ALA A 29 16.06 6.86 -13.20
C ALA A 29 16.54 7.03 -11.75
N ASN A 30 16.33 8.22 -11.17
CA ASN A 30 16.75 8.59 -9.83
C ASN A 30 15.64 9.32 -9.04
N PRO A 31 14.69 8.57 -8.46
CA PRO A 31 13.57 9.11 -7.69
C PRO A 31 13.96 10.09 -6.58
N LEU A 32 14.96 9.73 -5.76
CA LEU A 32 15.39 10.57 -4.64
C LEU A 32 16.10 11.84 -5.13
N GLY A 33 16.86 11.77 -6.22
CA GLY A 33 17.45 12.95 -6.85
C GLY A 33 16.40 13.94 -7.33
N VAL A 34 15.33 13.44 -7.97
CA VAL A 34 14.22 14.28 -8.44
C VAL A 34 13.42 14.88 -7.28
N ILE A 35 13.13 14.10 -6.23
CA ILE A 35 12.49 14.62 -5.01
C ILE A 35 13.36 15.69 -4.33
N ALA A 36 14.69 15.51 -4.32
CA ALA A 36 15.62 16.51 -3.80
C ALA A 36 15.62 17.80 -4.63
N GLU A 37 15.51 17.69 -5.97
CA GLU A 37 15.36 18.86 -6.86
C GLU A 37 14.04 19.60 -6.62
N PHE A 38 12.93 18.89 -6.38
CA PHE A 38 11.67 19.51 -5.96
C PHE A 38 11.85 20.28 -4.65
N GLY A 39 12.52 19.64 -3.68
CA GLY A 39 12.91 20.27 -2.43
C GLY A 39 13.78 21.51 -2.66
N ARG A 40 14.76 21.48 -3.56
CA ARG A 40 15.63 22.62 -3.87
C ARG A 40 14.83 23.82 -4.39
N ALA A 41 13.91 23.59 -5.34
CA ALA A 41 13.11 24.63 -5.97
C ALA A 41 12.10 25.30 -5.02
N LEU A 42 11.58 24.56 -4.05
CA LEU A 42 10.59 25.06 -3.08
C LEU A 42 11.21 25.97 -2.01
N ARG A 43 10.51 27.05 -1.64
CA ARG A 43 10.80 27.81 -0.42
C ARG A 43 10.44 26.99 0.83
N PHE A 44 10.96 27.34 2.01
CA PHE A 44 10.43 26.76 3.26
C PHE A 44 8.96 27.12 3.44
N GLY A 45 8.14 26.14 3.83
CA GLY A 45 6.67 26.26 3.83
C GLY A 45 6.03 25.97 2.47
N GLY A 46 6.82 25.85 1.40
CA GLY A 46 6.33 25.43 0.08
C GLY A 46 5.91 23.96 0.08
N LYS A 47 4.94 23.63 -0.78
CA LYS A 47 4.29 22.31 -0.79
C LYS A 47 4.62 21.50 -2.03
N LEU A 48 4.88 20.22 -1.84
CA LEU A 48 5.04 19.23 -2.90
C LEU A 48 3.83 18.29 -2.86
N LEU A 49 3.02 18.29 -3.92
CA LEU A 49 2.01 17.26 -4.16
C LEU A 49 2.63 16.16 -5.02
N LEU A 50 2.78 14.97 -4.45
CA LEU A 50 3.21 13.75 -5.15
C LEU A 50 2.01 12.84 -5.33
N VAL A 51 1.61 12.59 -6.57
CA VAL A 51 0.61 11.56 -6.93
C VAL A 51 1.34 10.41 -7.58
N VAL A 52 1.21 9.22 -7.01
CA VAL A 52 1.99 8.02 -7.35
C VAL A 52 1.03 6.84 -7.57
N PRO A 53 1.23 6.02 -8.62
CA PRO A 53 0.43 4.82 -8.81
C PRO A 53 0.59 3.84 -7.64
N ASP A 54 -0.53 3.32 -7.11
CA ASP A 54 -0.52 2.24 -6.13
C ASP A 54 -0.28 0.92 -6.86
N ARG A 55 0.88 0.31 -6.64
CA ARG A 55 1.23 -0.96 -7.29
C ARG A 55 0.18 -2.05 -7.09
N HIS A 56 -0.62 -2.02 -6.03
CA HIS A 56 -1.67 -3.01 -5.81
C HIS A 56 -2.92 -2.80 -6.68
N GLN A 57 -3.07 -1.62 -7.27
CA GLN A 57 -4.21 -1.24 -8.11
C GLN A 57 -3.85 -1.10 -9.59
N THR A 58 -2.56 -1.10 -9.94
CA THR A 58 -2.08 -1.01 -11.33
C THR A 58 -1.64 -2.38 -11.89
N PHE A 59 -1.18 -2.36 -13.14
CA PHE A 59 -0.49 -3.49 -13.77
C PHE A 59 0.82 -3.89 -13.07
N ASP A 60 1.27 -3.15 -12.05
CA ASP A 60 2.46 -3.48 -11.25
C ASP A 60 2.18 -4.43 -10.09
N ALA A 61 0.93 -4.86 -9.89
CA ALA A 61 0.53 -5.78 -8.83
C ALA A 61 1.43 -7.02 -8.65
N PRO A 62 1.93 -7.69 -9.72
CA PRO A 62 2.80 -8.85 -9.55
C PRO A 62 4.25 -8.51 -9.21
N ARG A 63 4.67 -7.24 -9.31
CA ARG A 63 6.07 -6.84 -9.09
C ARG A 63 6.40 -6.85 -7.61
N ARG A 64 7.68 -6.71 -7.27
CA ARG A 64 8.09 -6.39 -5.90
C ARG A 64 8.27 -4.89 -5.77
N ALA A 65 8.02 -4.37 -4.58
CA ALA A 65 8.26 -2.97 -4.29
C ALA A 65 9.72 -2.61 -4.52
N THR A 66 9.96 -1.40 -5.01
CA THR A 66 11.31 -0.84 -5.11
C THR A 66 11.79 -0.45 -3.72
N PRO A 67 12.79 -1.12 -3.13
CA PRO A 67 13.22 -0.84 -1.77
C PRO A 67 14.02 0.46 -1.70
N PHE A 68 14.08 1.08 -0.53
CA PHE A 68 14.83 2.32 -0.31
C PHE A 68 16.31 2.19 -0.70
N SER A 69 16.92 1.04 -0.44
CA SER A 69 18.32 0.78 -0.80
C SER A 69 18.60 0.91 -2.29
N THR A 70 17.64 0.55 -3.16
CA THR A 70 17.78 0.67 -4.61
C THR A 70 17.76 2.13 -5.05
N VAL A 71 16.80 2.92 -4.55
CA VAL A 71 16.72 4.34 -4.90
C VAL A 71 17.87 5.16 -4.30
N LEU A 72 18.36 4.78 -3.11
CA LEU A 72 19.51 5.39 -2.48
C LEU A 72 20.81 5.13 -3.27
N ALA A 73 20.99 3.91 -3.78
CA ALA A 73 22.12 3.59 -4.65
C ALA A 73 22.12 4.48 -5.91
N LYS A 74 20.96 4.57 -6.58
CA LYS A 74 20.76 5.43 -7.75
C LYS A 74 21.06 6.91 -7.46
N GLN A 75 20.65 7.39 -6.28
CA GLN A 75 20.94 8.75 -5.84
C GLN A 75 22.44 8.99 -5.65
N ARG A 76 23.13 8.07 -4.97
CA ARG A 76 24.58 8.14 -4.72
C ARG A 76 25.39 8.08 -6.01
N GLU A 77 24.96 7.27 -6.96
CA GLU A 77 25.55 7.13 -8.29
C GLU A 77 25.17 8.28 -9.24
N LYS A 78 24.20 9.12 -8.85
CA LYS A 78 23.61 10.17 -9.69
C LYS A 78 23.14 9.62 -11.04
N THR A 79 22.45 8.48 -11.00
CA THR A 79 21.95 7.80 -12.19
C THR A 79 21.08 8.73 -13.03
N THR A 80 21.39 8.84 -14.32
CA THR A 80 20.69 9.71 -15.30
C THR A 80 20.04 8.91 -16.44
N GLU A 81 20.14 7.58 -16.39
CA GLU A 81 19.54 6.69 -17.38
C GLU A 81 18.93 5.49 -16.65
N VAL A 82 17.73 5.09 -17.07
CA VAL A 82 17.09 3.88 -16.56
C VAL A 82 17.95 2.66 -16.86
N ASP A 83 18.28 1.89 -15.82
CA ASP A 83 19.09 0.70 -15.94
C ASP A 83 18.33 -0.48 -16.57
N GLU A 84 19.10 -1.41 -17.12
CA GLU A 84 18.57 -2.59 -17.79
C GLU A 84 17.81 -3.53 -16.85
N ALA A 85 18.21 -3.63 -15.57
CA ALA A 85 17.56 -4.53 -14.63
C ALA A 85 16.13 -4.08 -14.34
N SER A 86 15.91 -2.77 -14.13
CA SER A 86 14.57 -2.18 -14.01
C SER A 86 13.71 -2.40 -15.25
N ILE A 87 14.26 -2.26 -16.47
CA ILE A 87 13.52 -2.50 -17.72
C ILE A 87 13.12 -3.98 -17.83
N ARG A 88 14.05 -4.90 -17.51
CA ARG A 88 13.80 -6.34 -17.54
C ARG A 88 12.73 -6.75 -16.53
N ASP A 89 12.80 -6.23 -15.31
CA ASP A 89 11.78 -6.46 -14.27
C ASP A 89 10.38 -6.03 -14.75
N PHE A 90 10.25 -4.80 -15.26
CA PHE A 90 9.00 -4.30 -15.81
C PHE A 90 8.49 -5.19 -16.96
N CYS A 91 9.33 -5.46 -17.97
CA CYS A 91 8.94 -6.25 -19.13
C CYS A 91 8.49 -7.66 -18.74
N GLN A 92 9.23 -8.32 -17.85
CA GLN A 92 8.87 -9.65 -17.34
C GLN A 92 7.51 -9.64 -16.65
N ALA A 93 7.23 -8.63 -15.81
CA ALA A 93 5.96 -8.51 -15.11
C ALA A 93 4.79 -8.24 -16.07
N ILE A 94 4.96 -7.34 -17.04
CA ILE A 94 3.91 -7.00 -18.02
C ILE A 94 3.63 -8.16 -18.97
N TYR A 95 4.67 -8.82 -19.46
CA TYR A 95 4.52 -9.96 -20.38
C TYR A 95 3.95 -11.19 -19.67
N GLY A 96 4.20 -11.37 -18.38
CA GLY A 96 3.64 -12.48 -17.59
C GLY A 96 2.13 -12.39 -17.33
N GLN A 97 1.52 -11.22 -17.54
CA GLN A 97 0.10 -10.98 -17.30
C GLN A 97 -0.77 -11.27 -18.52
N PRO A 98 -2.11 -11.44 -18.34
CA PRO A 98 -3.05 -11.44 -19.46
C PRO A 98 -2.81 -10.24 -20.40
N PRO A 99 -3.11 -10.36 -21.71
CA PRO A 99 -2.81 -9.30 -22.65
C PRO A 99 -3.54 -8.00 -22.31
N ILE A 100 -2.83 -7.05 -21.68
CA ILE A 100 -3.30 -5.68 -21.44
C ILE A 100 -3.04 -4.75 -22.63
N HIS A 101 -2.19 -5.19 -23.56
CA HIS A 101 -1.79 -4.44 -24.75
C HIS A 101 -2.12 -5.21 -26.03
N PRO A 102 -2.35 -4.51 -27.17
CA PRO A 102 -2.44 -5.16 -28.47
C PRO A 102 -1.21 -6.04 -28.76
N PRO A 103 -1.34 -7.14 -29.54
CA PRO A 103 -0.26 -8.11 -29.74
C PRO A 103 1.08 -7.48 -30.14
N LYS A 104 1.08 -6.52 -31.07
CA LYS A 104 2.30 -5.82 -31.51
C LYS A 104 3.01 -5.05 -30.40
N VAL A 105 2.26 -4.47 -29.46
CA VAL A 105 2.81 -3.71 -28.32
C VAL A 105 3.23 -4.65 -27.20
N ARG A 106 2.51 -5.77 -27.02
CA ARG A 106 2.89 -6.80 -26.05
C ARG A 106 4.28 -7.38 -26.36
N GLU A 107 4.57 -7.63 -27.65
CA GLU A 107 5.89 -8.08 -28.11
C GLU A 107 7.03 -7.11 -27.78
N TRP A 108 6.72 -5.86 -27.42
CA TRP A 108 7.74 -4.91 -26.96
C TRP A 108 8.26 -5.21 -25.56
N HIS A 109 7.50 -5.97 -24.80
CA HIS A 109 7.78 -6.33 -23.41
C HIS A 109 8.23 -7.78 -23.28
N ASP A 110 8.41 -8.51 -24.40
CA ASP A 110 8.89 -9.90 -24.37
C ASP A 110 10.30 -9.95 -23.77
N PRO A 111 10.50 -10.57 -22.57
CA PRO A 111 11.79 -10.57 -21.90
C PRO A 111 12.87 -11.33 -22.69
N THR A 112 12.49 -12.18 -23.65
CA THR A 112 13.42 -12.92 -24.51
C THR A 112 13.93 -12.08 -25.69
N LYS A 113 13.33 -10.91 -25.95
CA LYS A 113 13.62 -10.01 -27.09
C LYS A 113 14.11 -8.63 -26.66
N LEU A 114 14.65 -8.50 -25.44
CA LEU A 114 15.24 -7.26 -24.94
C LEU A 114 16.68 -7.09 -25.41
N ASP A 115 16.83 -6.77 -26.70
CA ASP A 115 18.09 -6.35 -27.32
C ASP A 115 18.38 -4.85 -27.09
N ALA A 116 19.51 -4.38 -27.60
CA ALA A 116 19.94 -2.99 -27.41
C ALA A 116 18.93 -1.96 -27.94
N ASP A 117 18.30 -2.24 -29.08
CA ASP A 117 17.30 -1.34 -29.68
C ASP A 117 16.03 -1.29 -28.83
N ARG A 118 15.62 -2.43 -28.25
CA ARG A 118 14.46 -2.48 -27.37
C ARG A 118 14.71 -1.84 -26.01
N LEU A 119 15.90 -2.02 -25.44
CA LEU A 119 16.31 -1.31 -24.23
C LEU A 119 16.32 0.20 -24.46
N ALA A 120 16.92 0.66 -25.57
CA ALA A 120 16.91 2.06 -25.95
C ALA A 120 15.49 2.60 -26.20
N LEU A 121 14.58 1.78 -26.73
CA LEU A 121 13.17 2.16 -26.84
C LEU A 121 12.52 2.39 -25.48
N HIS A 122 12.73 1.48 -24.53
CA HIS A 122 12.14 1.59 -23.19
C HIS A 122 12.68 2.78 -22.41
N ARG A 123 13.96 3.13 -22.57
CA ARG A 123 14.53 4.34 -21.98
C ARG A 123 13.95 5.65 -22.53
N ARG A 124 13.45 5.63 -23.77
CA ARG A 124 12.78 6.79 -24.38
C ARG A 124 11.28 6.85 -24.08
N ARG A 125 10.73 5.83 -23.41
CA ARG A 125 9.30 5.73 -23.11
C ARG A 125 9.09 5.77 -21.60
N SER A 126 7.95 6.33 -21.20
CA SER A 126 7.52 6.26 -19.81
C SER A 126 7.03 4.85 -19.50
N ILE A 127 7.87 4.06 -18.82
CA ILE A 127 7.53 2.77 -18.20
C ILE A 127 7.74 2.87 -16.69
N HIS A 128 7.05 2.06 -15.89
CA HIS A 128 7.23 2.09 -14.45
C HIS A 128 8.52 1.34 -14.10
N VAL A 129 9.60 2.06 -13.86
CA VAL A 129 10.91 1.48 -13.48
C VAL A 129 11.04 1.35 -11.97
N HIS A 130 10.12 1.98 -11.25
CA HIS A 130 9.92 1.87 -9.83
C HIS A 130 8.44 1.68 -9.49
N VAL A 131 8.16 1.00 -8.37
CA VAL A 131 6.78 0.67 -7.94
C VAL A 131 6.68 0.64 -6.43
N TRP A 132 5.59 1.17 -5.89
CA TRP A 132 5.33 1.25 -4.46
C TRP A 132 3.84 1.15 -4.15
N SER A 133 3.50 0.59 -3.00
CA SER A 133 2.25 0.90 -2.31
C SER A 133 2.39 2.25 -1.56
N PRO A 134 1.29 2.81 -1.03
CA PRO A 134 1.36 4.04 -0.23
C PRO A 134 2.31 3.89 0.95
N GLU A 135 2.28 2.75 1.65
CA GLU A 135 3.13 2.48 2.81
C GLU A 135 4.61 2.34 2.43
N GLU A 136 4.89 1.70 1.30
CA GLU A 136 6.24 1.51 0.80
C GLU A 136 6.86 2.84 0.35
N PHE A 137 6.07 3.72 -0.25
CA PHE A 137 6.50 5.07 -0.60
C PHE A 137 6.66 5.96 0.63
N ALA A 138 5.76 5.87 1.61
CA ALA A 138 5.90 6.57 2.89
C ALA A 138 7.20 6.17 3.61
N SER A 139 7.54 4.88 3.60
CA SER A 139 8.80 4.36 4.12
C SER A 139 10.01 4.99 3.43
N LEU A 140 9.98 5.10 2.09
CA LEU A 140 11.01 5.78 1.30
C LEU A 140 11.20 7.24 1.72
N ILE A 141 10.11 7.99 1.94
CA ILE A 141 10.19 9.38 2.42
C ILE A 141 10.83 9.43 3.81
N VAL A 142 10.39 8.57 4.74
CA VAL A 142 10.96 8.48 6.10
C VAL A 142 12.44 8.15 6.08
N CYS A 143 12.85 7.09 5.35
CA CYS A 143 14.25 6.71 5.29
C CYS A 143 15.11 7.77 4.58
N SER A 144 14.57 8.53 3.61
CA SER A 144 15.29 9.67 3.00
C SER A 144 15.56 10.81 3.99
N MET A 145 14.66 11.04 4.95
CA MET A 145 14.88 12.04 6.01
C MET A 145 15.87 11.53 7.05
N LEU A 146 15.82 10.24 7.39
CA LEU A 146 16.75 9.60 8.33
C LEU A 146 18.18 9.52 7.80
N ASP A 147 18.35 9.33 6.50
CA ASP A 147 19.65 9.44 5.81
C ASP A 147 20.15 10.90 5.72
N GLY A 148 19.30 11.89 6.03
CA GLY A 148 19.62 13.31 5.96
C GLY A 148 19.56 13.89 4.55
N SER A 149 19.03 13.14 3.59
CA SER A 149 18.90 13.54 2.18
C SER A 149 17.78 14.57 1.96
N THR A 150 16.71 14.54 2.77
CA THR A 150 15.57 15.44 2.61
C THR A 150 14.98 15.88 3.96
N ALA A 151 14.09 16.89 3.93
CA ALA A 151 13.36 17.37 5.11
C ALA A 151 11.92 17.75 4.75
N TRP A 152 10.99 16.89 5.14
CA TRP A 152 9.58 17.03 4.80
C TRP A 152 8.70 16.90 6.05
N ARG A 153 7.57 17.61 6.03
CA ARG A 153 6.44 17.37 6.93
C ARG A 153 5.26 16.86 6.11
N LEU A 154 4.66 15.76 6.55
CA LEU A 154 3.43 15.26 5.96
C LEU A 154 2.27 16.18 6.36
N GLU A 155 1.64 16.83 5.39
CA GLU A 155 0.51 17.74 5.62
C GLU A 155 -0.83 17.02 5.44
N SER A 156 -0.95 16.25 4.35
CA SER A 156 -2.14 15.46 4.07
C SER A 156 -1.81 14.33 3.10
N MET A 157 -2.73 13.38 3.00
CA MET A 157 -2.63 12.28 2.05
C MET A 157 -4.00 11.78 1.63
N TYR A 158 -4.06 11.12 0.49
CA TYR A 158 -5.20 10.29 0.12
C TYR A 158 -4.78 8.92 -0.38
N PHE A 159 -5.69 7.96 -0.25
CA PHE A 159 -5.57 6.62 -0.80
C PHE A 159 -6.71 6.34 -1.77
N SER A 160 -6.57 5.25 -2.54
CA SER A 160 -7.65 4.73 -3.39
C SER A 160 -8.96 4.49 -2.63
N ASP A 161 -8.88 4.15 -1.33
CA ASP A 161 -10.05 3.91 -0.47
C ASP A 161 -10.97 5.14 -0.30
N HIS A 162 -10.44 6.35 -0.51
CA HIS A 162 -11.24 7.58 -0.44
C HIS A 162 -12.13 7.80 -1.67
N PHE A 163 -11.98 6.99 -2.71
CA PHE A 163 -12.76 7.09 -3.94
C PHE A 163 -13.86 6.01 -3.97
N PRO A 164 -15.15 6.40 -3.91
CA PRO A 164 -16.26 5.45 -3.74
C PRO A 164 -16.41 4.42 -4.86
N ASP A 165 -15.96 4.77 -6.06
CA ASP A 165 -16.02 3.92 -7.24
C ASP A 165 -14.79 3.00 -7.37
N ARG A 166 -13.81 3.13 -6.45
CA ARG A 166 -12.52 2.43 -6.47
C ARG A 166 -11.82 2.54 -7.83
N THR A 167 -12.04 3.63 -8.56
CA THR A 167 -11.42 3.85 -9.87
C THR A 167 -10.01 4.39 -9.78
N ALA A 168 -9.65 4.98 -8.63
CA ALA A 168 -8.30 5.49 -8.40
C ALA A 168 -7.32 4.32 -8.23
N ASP A 169 -6.32 4.29 -9.11
CA ASP A 169 -5.19 3.37 -9.10
C ASP A 169 -3.94 4.02 -8.48
N GLU A 170 -4.14 5.06 -7.68
CA GLU A 170 -3.10 5.96 -7.17
C GLU A 170 -3.33 6.35 -5.71
N PHE A 171 -2.29 6.95 -5.14
CA PHE A 171 -2.31 7.64 -3.87
C PHE A 171 -1.55 8.95 -3.98
N ALA A 172 -1.73 9.87 -3.03
CA ALA A 172 -0.92 11.08 -3.02
C ALA A 172 -0.56 11.57 -1.63
N PHE A 173 0.59 12.22 -1.55
CA PHE A 173 1.07 12.92 -0.37
C PHE A 173 1.25 14.41 -0.68
N VAL A 174 0.79 15.25 0.24
CA VAL A 174 1.18 16.65 0.31
C VAL A 174 2.28 16.78 1.36
N LEU A 175 3.48 17.12 0.91
CA LEU A 175 4.67 17.30 1.72
C LEU A 175 5.02 18.79 1.80
N GLU A 176 5.17 19.33 3.01
CA GLU A 176 5.71 20.67 3.19
C GLU A 176 7.22 20.64 3.38
N LYS A 177 7.95 21.48 2.65
CA LYS A 177 9.39 21.65 2.85
C LYS A 177 9.66 22.38 4.16
N VAL A 178 10.39 21.73 5.06
CA VAL A 178 10.77 22.30 6.36
C VAL A 178 12.29 22.50 6.44
N PRO A 179 12.78 23.37 7.34
CA PRO A 179 14.22 23.45 7.63
C PRO A 179 14.78 22.10 8.05
N LEU A 180 16.02 21.81 7.65
CA LEU A 180 16.73 20.64 8.14
C LEU A 180 16.78 20.69 9.67
N ALA A 181 16.30 19.62 10.29
CA ALA A 181 16.32 19.42 11.73
C ALA A 181 16.99 18.08 12.02
N SER A 182 16.97 17.64 13.28
CA SER A 182 17.43 16.29 13.62
C SER A 182 16.70 15.25 12.74
N PRO A 183 17.42 14.39 11.99
CA PRO A 183 16.82 13.35 11.15
C PRO A 183 15.80 12.49 11.89
N ASN A 184 16.14 12.08 13.13
CA ASN A 184 15.25 11.31 13.99
C ASN A 184 13.98 12.08 14.37
N LYS A 185 14.07 13.40 14.57
CA LYS A 185 12.90 14.23 14.89
C LYS A 185 11.94 14.29 13.70
N LEU A 186 12.46 14.53 12.49
CA LEU A 186 11.66 14.59 11.28
C LEU A 186 10.99 13.23 10.97
N GLY A 187 11.77 12.15 11.06
CA GLY A 187 11.25 10.79 10.88
C GLY A 187 10.13 10.45 11.86
N ARG A 188 10.30 10.77 13.16
CA ARG A 188 9.24 10.59 14.17
C ARG A 188 7.98 11.37 13.83
N GLN A 189 8.11 12.66 13.51
CA GLN A 189 6.96 13.52 13.19
C GLN A 189 6.18 13.03 11.98
N PHE A 190 6.86 12.54 10.94
CA PHE A 190 6.21 11.95 9.78
C PHE A 190 5.45 10.68 10.15
N VAL A 191 6.09 9.76 10.89
CA VAL A 191 5.45 8.50 11.30
C VAL A 191 4.26 8.76 12.21
N ASP A 192 4.36 9.73 13.12
CA ASP A 192 3.25 10.17 13.97
C ASP A 192 2.08 10.66 13.10
N ALA A 193 2.34 11.59 12.17
CA ALA A 193 1.32 12.14 11.28
C ALA A 193 0.64 11.05 10.43
N TRP A 194 1.43 10.15 9.84
CA TRP A 194 0.92 9.01 9.08
C TRP A 194 -0.01 8.13 9.92
N CYS A 195 0.43 7.72 11.10
CA CYS A 195 -0.33 6.83 11.96
C CYS A 195 -1.65 7.46 12.41
N HIS A 196 -1.66 8.73 12.80
CA HIS A 196 -2.89 9.42 13.20
C HIS A 196 -3.86 9.53 12.02
N SER A 197 -3.39 9.94 10.84
CA SER A 197 -4.24 10.03 9.66
C SER A 197 -4.86 8.68 9.25
N VAL A 198 -4.18 7.56 9.47
CA VAL A 198 -4.77 6.22 9.22
C VAL A 198 -5.71 5.77 10.34
N LEU A 199 -5.40 6.08 11.60
CA LEU A 199 -6.24 5.69 12.75
C LEU A 199 -7.53 6.51 12.85
N ASP A 200 -7.47 7.79 12.49
CA ASP A 200 -8.58 8.73 12.62
C ASP A 200 -9.51 8.68 11.38
N ASP A 201 -9.08 8.06 10.28
CA ASP A 201 -9.87 7.95 9.05
C ASP A 201 -10.64 6.63 8.95
N THR A 202 -11.94 6.68 9.24
CA THR A 202 -12.85 5.53 9.15
C THR A 202 -13.02 4.94 7.74
N ALA A 203 -12.64 5.65 6.68
CA ALA A 203 -12.69 5.13 5.31
C ALA A 203 -11.48 4.25 4.99
N VAL A 204 -10.43 4.28 5.81
CA VAL A 204 -9.14 3.63 5.56
C VAL A 204 -8.99 2.37 6.40
N ASP A 205 -8.51 1.29 5.79
CA ASP A 205 -8.21 0.07 6.53
C ASP A 205 -6.96 0.23 7.42
N SER A 206 -7.13 0.01 8.73
CA SER A 206 -6.05 0.01 9.71
C SER A 206 -4.92 -0.98 9.42
N VAL A 207 -5.11 -1.97 8.52
CA VAL A 207 -4.06 -2.87 8.03
C VAL A 207 -2.88 -2.12 7.41
N ARG A 208 -3.10 -0.89 6.93
CA ARG A 208 -2.05 -0.01 6.40
C ARG A 208 -0.98 0.31 7.44
N LEU A 209 -1.32 0.39 8.72
CA LEU A 209 -0.33 0.51 9.80
C LEU A 209 0.61 -0.71 9.83
N ALA A 210 0.08 -1.90 9.49
CA ALA A 210 0.87 -3.11 9.40
C ALA A 210 1.88 -3.12 8.27
N ARG A 211 1.39 -2.77 7.09
CA ARG A 211 2.22 -2.66 5.89
C ARG A 211 3.27 -1.56 6.03
N PHE A 212 2.95 -0.44 6.68
CA PHE A 212 3.91 0.64 6.92
C PHE A 212 5.02 0.24 7.88
N GLU A 213 4.70 -0.44 8.99
CA GLU A 213 5.74 -0.95 9.88
C GLU A 213 6.64 -1.98 9.19
N GLU A 214 6.07 -2.86 8.36
CA GLU A 214 6.83 -3.84 7.59
C GLU A 214 7.77 -3.15 6.57
N ALA A 215 7.27 -2.15 5.85
CA ALA A 215 8.08 -1.36 4.92
C ALA A 215 9.22 -0.64 5.63
N LEU A 216 8.96 0.00 6.78
CA LEU A 216 10.00 0.64 7.59
C LEU A 216 11.05 -0.36 8.06
N ARG A 217 10.65 -1.55 8.53
CA ARG A 217 11.58 -2.61 8.93
C ARG A 217 12.46 -3.11 7.80
N ARG A 218 11.93 -3.15 6.58
CA ARG A 218 12.67 -3.54 5.38
C ARG A 218 13.68 -2.48 4.96
N ASP A 219 13.30 -1.21 5.01
CA ASP A 219 14.01 -0.13 4.32
C ASP A 219 14.94 0.68 5.23
N CYS A 220 14.63 0.79 6.52
CA CYS A 220 15.38 1.58 7.47
C CYS A 220 16.28 0.71 8.37
N ALA A 221 17.38 1.29 8.87
CA ALA A 221 18.26 0.60 9.81
C ALA A 221 17.54 0.34 11.16
N GLU A 222 17.85 -0.79 11.81
CA GLU A 222 17.24 -1.20 13.09
C GLU A 222 17.34 -0.11 14.17
N ALA A 223 18.50 0.55 14.28
CA ALA A 223 18.70 1.65 15.22
C ALA A 223 17.75 2.84 14.96
N ALA A 224 17.46 3.13 13.69
CA ALA A 224 16.53 4.18 13.31
C ALA A 224 15.09 3.79 13.64
N ILE A 225 14.71 2.52 13.40
CA ILE A 225 13.39 1.98 13.76
C ILE A 225 13.14 2.04 15.26
N ASN A 226 14.14 1.71 16.07
CA ASN A 226 14.05 1.82 17.54
C ASN A 226 13.88 3.27 18.02
N SER A 227 14.23 4.23 17.17
CA SER A 227 14.00 5.65 17.40
C SER A 227 12.66 6.16 16.85
N LEU A 228 11.80 5.31 16.27
CA LEU A 228 10.46 5.70 15.83
C LEU A 228 9.43 5.48 16.95
N PRO A 229 8.22 6.08 16.86
CA PRO A 229 7.18 5.96 17.89
C PRO A 229 6.55 4.56 17.95
N LEU A 230 7.30 3.56 18.46
CA LEU A 230 6.89 2.14 18.54
C LEU A 230 5.56 1.90 19.28
N GLN A 231 5.15 2.81 20.16
CA GLN A 231 3.87 2.74 20.87
C GLN A 231 2.65 2.91 19.95
N LEU A 232 2.76 3.70 18.87
CA LEU A 232 1.69 3.83 17.88
C LEU A 232 1.54 2.55 17.05
N PHE A 233 2.65 1.89 16.74
CA PHE A 233 2.61 0.56 16.12
C PHE A 233 2.08 -0.54 17.06
N ALA A 234 2.23 -0.38 18.38
CA ALA A 234 1.56 -1.25 19.35
C ALA A 234 0.04 -1.00 19.41
N ALA A 235 -0.42 0.25 19.31
CA ALA A 235 -1.85 0.59 19.22
C ALA A 235 -2.50 0.01 17.95
N LYS A 236 -1.75 -0.09 16.84
CA LYS A 236 -2.12 -0.84 15.64
C LYS A 236 -2.53 -2.28 15.93
N HIS A 237 -1.82 -3.00 16.79
CA HIS A 237 -2.16 -4.39 17.13
C HIS A 237 -3.46 -4.49 17.93
N ALA A 238 -3.73 -3.50 18.79
CA ALA A 238 -4.98 -3.41 19.52
C ALA A 238 -6.17 -3.11 18.58
N ALA A 239 -6.02 -2.14 17.67
CA ALA A 239 -7.06 -1.79 16.69
C ALA A 239 -7.37 -2.93 15.71
N LEU A 240 -6.34 -3.58 15.15
CA LEU A 240 -6.49 -4.74 14.27
C LEU A 240 -7.10 -5.96 15.01
N GLY A 241 -6.71 -6.17 16.26
CA GLY A 241 -7.29 -7.20 17.12
C GLY A 241 -8.78 -6.94 17.42
N MET A 242 -9.16 -5.68 17.64
CA MET A 242 -10.55 -5.29 17.87
C MET A 242 -11.41 -5.41 16.61
N ALA A 243 -10.91 -4.98 15.45
CA ALA A 243 -11.63 -5.12 14.18
C ALA A 243 -11.85 -6.59 13.80
N ALA A 244 -10.81 -7.43 13.91
CA ALA A 244 -10.92 -8.87 13.68
C ALA A 244 -11.86 -9.57 14.69
N ALA A 245 -11.88 -9.10 15.95
CA ALA A 245 -12.83 -9.59 16.94
C ALA A 245 -14.27 -9.14 16.64
N GLN A 246 -14.46 -7.92 16.13
CA GLN A 246 -15.76 -7.38 15.76
C GLN A 246 -16.37 -8.14 14.57
N ASP A 247 -15.61 -8.35 13.51
CA ASP A 247 -16.06 -9.15 12.35
C ASP A 247 -16.41 -10.58 12.74
N ARG A 248 -15.59 -11.17 13.62
CA ARG A 248 -15.86 -12.51 14.16
C ARG A 248 -17.11 -12.53 15.03
N ASN A 249 -17.35 -11.51 15.85
CA ASN A 249 -18.59 -11.38 16.61
C ASN A 249 -19.81 -11.26 15.69
N THR A 250 -19.75 -10.42 14.66
CA THR A 250 -20.85 -10.28 13.69
C THR A 250 -21.12 -11.60 12.95
N SER A 251 -20.08 -12.33 12.57
CA SER A 251 -20.21 -13.66 11.96
C SER A 251 -20.86 -14.67 12.93
N LEU A 252 -20.40 -14.69 14.18
CA LEU A 252 -20.95 -15.56 15.23
C LEU A 252 -22.41 -15.22 15.58
N GLU A 253 -22.80 -13.95 15.55
CA GLU A 253 -24.19 -13.51 15.73
C GLU A 253 -25.09 -14.06 14.63
N VAL A 254 -24.63 -14.02 13.37
CA VAL A 254 -25.35 -14.61 12.23
C VAL A 254 -25.48 -16.12 12.39
N GLU A 255 -24.41 -16.82 12.79
CA GLU A 255 -24.44 -18.26 13.04
C GLU A 255 -25.36 -18.64 14.20
N LEU A 256 -25.30 -17.89 15.31
CA LEU A 256 -26.15 -18.08 16.47
C LEU A 256 -27.63 -17.96 16.10
N LYS A 257 -27.98 -16.92 15.34
CA LYS A 257 -29.36 -16.71 14.87
C LYS A 257 -29.83 -17.87 13.99
N ARG A 258 -28.98 -18.36 13.08
CA ARG A 258 -29.29 -19.57 12.26
C ARG A 258 -29.44 -20.82 13.13
N ALA A 259 -28.62 -21.00 14.15
CA ALA A 259 -28.73 -22.13 15.07
C ALA A 259 -30.02 -22.09 15.89
N GLN A 260 -30.41 -20.91 16.38
CA GLN A 260 -31.66 -20.70 17.12
C GLN A 260 -32.89 -21.02 16.26
N ILE A 261 -32.91 -20.59 15.00
CA ILE A 261 -33.99 -20.92 14.06
C ILE A 261 -34.09 -22.45 13.87
N ARG A 262 -32.96 -23.12 13.60
CA ARG A 262 -32.93 -24.59 13.45
C ARG A 262 -33.40 -25.31 14.71
N ALA A 263 -33.00 -24.84 15.89
CA ALA A 263 -33.43 -25.41 17.17
C ALA A 263 -34.95 -25.23 17.39
N ALA A 264 -35.48 -24.04 17.09
CA ALA A 264 -36.92 -23.77 17.17
C ALA A 264 -37.72 -24.67 16.22
N GLU A 265 -37.26 -24.85 14.99
CA GLU A 265 -37.87 -25.77 14.02
C GLU A 265 -37.83 -27.23 14.50
N ALA A 266 -36.69 -27.68 15.06
CA ALA A 266 -36.56 -29.03 15.58
C ALA A 266 -37.50 -29.28 16.77
N ILE A 267 -37.63 -28.32 17.69
CA ILE A 267 -38.57 -28.38 18.81
C ILE A 267 -40.01 -28.41 18.29
N ALA A 268 -40.36 -27.56 17.33
CA ALA A 268 -41.68 -27.55 16.72
C ALA A 268 -42.01 -28.89 16.05
N ARG A 269 -41.06 -29.47 15.30
CA ARG A 269 -41.20 -30.80 14.68
C ARG A 269 -41.35 -31.90 15.73
N ALA A 270 -40.57 -31.86 16.81
CA ALA A 270 -40.69 -32.83 17.90
C ALA A 270 -42.07 -32.78 18.57
N LYS A 271 -42.56 -31.57 18.89
CA LYS A 271 -43.92 -31.37 19.43
C LYS A 271 -45.00 -31.85 18.46
N ALA A 272 -44.86 -31.53 17.17
CA ALA A 272 -45.80 -31.97 16.14
C ALA A 272 -45.82 -33.51 16.01
N LEU A 273 -44.65 -34.14 16.07
CA LEU A 273 -44.52 -35.60 16.08
C LEU A 273 -45.20 -36.19 17.32
N GLU A 274 -44.95 -35.65 18.50
CA GLU A 274 -45.55 -36.09 19.76
C GLU A 274 -47.09 -36.03 19.76
N LEU A 275 -47.64 -35.01 19.10
CA LEU A 275 -49.09 -34.83 18.98
C LEU A 275 -49.71 -35.68 17.86
N SER A 276 -48.90 -36.20 16.93
CA SER A 276 -49.37 -36.98 15.78
C SER A 276 -50.02 -38.31 16.18
N THR A 277 -51.00 -38.75 15.38
CA THR A 277 -51.71 -40.01 15.57
C THR A 277 -50.76 -41.20 15.52
N SER A 278 -49.78 -41.17 14.61
CA SER A 278 -48.77 -42.24 14.46
C SER A 278 -47.91 -42.42 15.72
N TRP A 279 -47.51 -41.31 16.37
CA TRP A 279 -46.74 -41.35 17.61
C TRP A 279 -47.57 -41.90 18.77
N LYS A 280 -48.83 -41.49 18.90
CA LYS A 280 -49.73 -41.99 19.95
C LYS A 280 -50.01 -43.49 19.80
N VAL A 281 -50.24 -43.96 18.58
CA VAL A 281 -50.50 -45.39 18.29
C VAL A 281 -49.28 -46.28 18.58
N THR A 282 -48.07 -45.77 18.33
CA THR A 282 -46.82 -46.52 18.57
C THR A 282 -46.30 -46.43 20.01
N ALA A 283 -47.03 -45.79 20.93
CA ALA A 283 -46.63 -45.64 22.34
C ALA A 283 -46.38 -46.98 23.08
N PRO A 284 -47.20 -48.04 22.93
CA PRO A 284 -46.94 -49.34 23.59
C PRO A 284 -45.62 -49.96 23.14
N LEU A 285 -45.31 -49.91 21.84
CA LEU A 285 -44.06 -50.43 21.26
C LEU A 285 -42.83 -49.67 21.77
N ARG A 286 -42.93 -48.35 21.98
CA ARG A 286 -41.84 -47.55 22.55
C ARG A 286 -41.62 -47.83 24.05
N ALA A 287 -42.68 -48.11 24.80
CA ALA A 287 -42.59 -48.49 26.21
C ALA A 287 -41.86 -49.84 26.37
N VAL A 288 -42.21 -50.82 25.55
CA VAL A 288 -41.55 -52.14 25.51
C VAL A 288 -40.05 -51.99 25.17
N ARG A 289 -39.71 -51.18 24.15
CA ARG A 289 -38.31 -50.96 23.76
C ARG A 289 -37.45 -50.27 24.84
N ARG A 290 -38.04 -49.47 25.74
CA ARG A 290 -37.32 -48.87 26.89
C ARG A 290 -37.04 -49.86 28.02
N LEU A 291 -37.82 -50.93 28.15
CA LEU A 291 -37.59 -51.99 29.15
C LEU A 291 -36.42 -52.92 28.79
N PHE A 292 -35.97 -52.89 27.53
CA PHE A 292 -34.85 -53.68 27.01
C PHE A 292 -33.59 -52.85 26.70
N ARG A 293 -33.45 -51.68 27.33
CA ARG A 293 -32.24 -50.84 27.28
C ARG A 293 -31.67 -50.62 28.67
#